data_AF-A0A5E5BZE6-F1
#
_entry.id   AF-A0A5E5BZE6-F1
#
_cell.length_a   1.000
_cell.length_b   1.000
_cell.length_c   1.000
_cell.angle_alpha   90.00
_cell.angle_beta   90.00
_cell.angle_gamma   90.00
#
_symmetry.space_group_name_H-M   'P 1'
#
loop_
_entity.id
_entity.type
_entity.pdbx_description
1 polymer ?
#
loop_
_entity_poly.entity_id
_entity_poly.type
_entity_poly.pdbx_seq_one_letter_code
_entity_poly.pdbx_strand_id
1 'polypeptide(L)'
;MTVEFAPGVRYRMPAVFGPAPGPRQKPDGTPWTAEESGTMHAQWMTIAYRTRRESLERILPPGFRLRGEPEVHVSLAFFNNLYWLAGRGYGILSVDIPVVYTGKHEVIDGAFTPVLWEGRPDAIMTGREELGFPKLFADIPALSIDHARGKASGSASWFDFPFFDLSLHGLTEVKDAPKLPGPGGAALFYKYMPRTGPFGQGGRDVAYVTTSQPLPGATGDTSPIKFQEANFRKWVGTGGEVRWHRATFEQLPTTFHVVGGLADLDILEYVGFELTEFSAPGIAVSANVIRPVDPADES
;
A
#
# COMPACT_ATOMS: atom_id res chain seq x y z
N MET A 1 -39.72 -9.58 5.10
CA MET A 1 -38.70 -9.93 4.10
C MET A 1 -37.34 -9.81 4.78
N THR A 2 -36.42 -10.73 4.52
CA THR A 2 -35.04 -10.72 5.01
C THR A 2 -34.11 -10.16 3.94
N VAL A 3 -32.89 -9.74 4.31
CA VAL A 3 -31.87 -9.32 3.35
C VAL A 3 -31.38 -10.54 2.56
N GLU A 4 -31.22 -10.38 1.25
CA GLU A 4 -30.63 -11.38 0.35
C GLU A 4 -29.26 -10.91 -0.13
N PHE A 5 -28.26 -11.79 -0.08
CA PHE A 5 -26.90 -11.49 -0.53
C PHE A 5 -26.69 -12.01 -1.95
N ALA A 6 -26.43 -11.10 -2.89
CA ALA A 6 -26.22 -11.44 -4.29
C ALA A 6 -24.79 -11.98 -4.52
N PRO A 7 -24.63 -13.04 -5.32
CA PRO A 7 -23.30 -13.52 -5.70
C PRO A 7 -22.57 -12.47 -6.55
N GLY A 8 -21.23 -12.43 -6.43
CA GLY A 8 -20.40 -11.52 -7.22
C GLY A 8 -20.43 -10.05 -6.75
N VAL A 9 -21.15 -9.73 -5.68
CA VAL A 9 -21.21 -8.40 -5.08
C VAL A 9 -20.37 -8.35 -3.80
N ARG A 10 -19.67 -7.23 -3.58
CA ARG A 10 -18.85 -7.02 -2.39
C ARG A 10 -19.71 -6.46 -1.25
N TYR A 11 -19.75 -7.18 -0.15
CA TYR A 11 -20.37 -6.73 1.09
C TYR A 11 -19.28 -6.53 2.14
N ARG A 12 -19.48 -5.55 3.00
CA ARG A 12 -18.71 -5.31 4.22
C ARG A 12 -19.70 -5.03 5.34
N MET A 13 -19.29 -5.19 6.59
CA MET A 13 -20.15 -4.79 7.70
C MET A 13 -20.43 -3.27 7.62
N PRO A 14 -21.66 -2.80 7.88
CA PRO A 14 -22.88 -3.57 8.14
C PRO A 14 -23.58 -4.07 6.86
N ALA A 15 -23.44 -5.37 6.55
CA ALA A 15 -23.84 -5.95 5.25
C ALA A 15 -25.36 -5.97 5.02
N VAL A 16 -26.15 -5.88 6.09
CA VAL A 16 -27.62 -5.87 6.04
C VAL A 16 -28.20 -4.63 5.35
N PHE A 17 -27.39 -3.59 5.12
CA PHE A 17 -27.78 -2.40 4.37
C PHE A 17 -27.46 -2.48 2.87
N GLY A 18 -27.04 -3.66 2.39
CA GLY A 18 -26.77 -3.91 0.98
C GLY A 18 -25.28 -3.81 0.61
N PRO A 19 -24.98 -3.72 -0.69
CA PRO A 19 -23.62 -3.70 -1.21
C PRO A 19 -22.79 -2.56 -0.62
N ALA A 20 -21.51 -2.78 -0.38
CA ALA A 20 -20.64 -1.77 0.18
C ALA A 20 -19.99 -0.93 -0.94
N PRO A 21 -20.42 0.33 -1.17
CA PRO A 21 -19.81 1.18 -2.20
C PRO A 21 -18.34 1.45 -1.88
N GLY A 22 -17.55 1.73 -2.92
CA GLY A 22 -16.13 2.02 -2.76
C GLY A 22 -15.38 1.97 -4.09
N PRO A 23 -14.05 1.79 -4.07
CA PRO A 23 -13.23 1.84 -5.27
C PRO A 23 -13.46 0.70 -6.26
N ARG A 24 -14.29 -0.31 -5.93
CA ARG A 24 -14.51 -1.50 -6.77
C ARG A 24 -15.94 -1.64 -7.27
N GLN A 25 -16.89 -0.95 -6.64
CA GLN A 25 -18.30 -1.03 -6.99
C GLN A 25 -19.12 0.18 -6.50
N LYS A 26 -20.26 0.37 -7.15
CA LYS A 26 -21.31 1.32 -6.84
C LYS A 26 -22.26 0.79 -5.74
N PRO A 27 -23.20 1.61 -5.23
CA PRO A 27 -24.18 1.19 -4.22
C PRO A 27 -25.11 0.05 -4.68
N ASP A 28 -25.30 -0.12 -5.99
CA ASP A 28 -26.07 -1.22 -6.58
C ASP A 28 -25.25 -2.51 -6.78
N GLY A 29 -23.97 -2.51 -6.37
CA GLY A 29 -23.07 -3.66 -6.51
C GLY A 29 -22.39 -3.79 -7.87
N THR A 30 -22.70 -2.92 -8.84
CA THR A 30 -22.05 -2.95 -10.16
C THR A 30 -20.68 -2.26 -10.13
N PRO A 31 -19.71 -2.68 -10.96
CA PRO A 31 -18.41 -2.00 -11.03
C PRO A 31 -18.54 -0.59 -11.62
N TRP A 32 -17.51 0.22 -11.37
CA TRP A 32 -17.36 1.52 -12.02
C TRP A 32 -16.80 1.34 -13.43
N THR A 33 -17.29 2.13 -14.39
CA THR A 33 -16.74 2.19 -15.74
C THR A 33 -15.52 3.12 -15.81
N ALA A 34 -14.73 3.00 -16.87
CA ALA A 34 -13.60 3.91 -17.09
C ALA A 34 -14.07 5.38 -17.18
N GLU A 35 -15.18 5.62 -17.89
CA GLU A 35 -15.81 6.94 -18.04
C GLU A 35 -16.27 7.52 -16.70
N GLU A 36 -16.99 6.73 -15.89
CA GLU A 36 -17.44 7.14 -14.55
C GLU A 36 -16.26 7.46 -13.61
N SER A 37 -15.14 6.75 -13.79
CA SER A 37 -13.98 6.88 -12.92
C SER A 37 -13.10 8.10 -13.21
N GLY A 38 -13.27 8.73 -14.39
CA GLY A 38 -12.49 9.88 -14.81
C GLY A 38 -10.97 9.64 -14.73
N THR A 39 -10.23 10.70 -14.37
CA THR A 39 -8.76 10.66 -14.23
C THR A 39 -8.38 11.00 -12.80
N MET A 40 -7.62 10.11 -12.15
CA MET A 40 -6.99 10.38 -10.86
C MET A 40 -5.59 10.95 -11.06
N HIS A 41 -5.11 11.68 -10.05
CA HIS A 41 -3.74 12.21 -10.01
C HIS A 41 -3.02 11.69 -8.78
N ALA A 42 -1.73 11.37 -8.93
CA ALA A 42 -0.87 10.91 -7.86
C ALA A 42 0.45 11.67 -7.85
N GLN A 43 0.87 12.08 -6.66
CA GLN A 43 2.24 12.50 -6.36
C GLN A 43 2.83 11.51 -5.37
N TRP A 44 4.05 11.04 -5.60
CA TRP A 44 4.60 9.90 -4.88
C TRP A 44 6.10 10.07 -4.67
N MET A 45 6.52 10.27 -3.41
CA MET A 45 7.92 10.28 -3.01
C MET A 45 8.32 8.90 -2.49
N THR A 46 9.54 8.46 -2.80
CA THR A 46 10.10 7.20 -2.28
C THR A 46 11.55 7.40 -1.90
N ILE A 47 11.91 6.92 -0.70
CA ILE A 47 13.30 6.75 -0.27
C ILE A 47 13.55 5.27 -0.05
N ALA A 48 14.64 4.76 -0.63
CA ALA A 48 15.14 3.43 -0.36
C ALA A 48 16.38 3.52 0.54
N TYR A 49 16.49 2.66 1.54
CA TYR A 49 17.68 2.55 2.39
C TYR A 49 18.00 1.10 2.72
N ARG A 50 19.28 0.81 2.96
CA ARG A 50 19.76 -0.47 3.49
C ARG A 50 19.62 -0.49 5.01
N THR A 51 19.17 -1.61 5.53
CA THR A 51 19.11 -1.90 6.96
C THR A 51 19.80 -3.23 7.27
N ARG A 52 19.67 -3.70 8.51
CA ARG A 52 20.19 -5.01 8.90
C ARG A 52 19.26 -6.12 8.42
N ARG A 53 19.85 -7.14 7.77
CA ARG A 53 19.12 -8.30 7.23
C ARG A 53 18.25 -8.98 8.28
N GLU A 54 18.81 -9.24 9.46
CA GLU A 54 18.12 -9.90 10.56
C GLU A 54 16.93 -9.09 11.10
N SER A 55 16.94 -7.77 10.95
CA SER A 55 15.79 -6.94 11.33
C SER A 55 14.60 -7.14 10.39
N LEU A 56 14.84 -7.26 9.09
CA LEU A 56 13.77 -7.52 8.12
C LEU A 56 13.28 -8.97 8.19
N GLU A 57 14.18 -9.94 8.31
CA GLU A 57 13.81 -11.36 8.36
C GLU A 57 12.89 -11.69 9.55
N ARG A 58 13.02 -10.97 10.67
CA ARG A 58 12.15 -11.13 11.86
C ARG A 58 10.69 -10.75 11.65
N ILE A 59 10.39 -9.89 10.68
CA ILE A 59 9.03 -9.42 10.40
C ILE A 59 8.40 -10.07 9.16
N LEU A 60 9.12 -10.98 8.51
CA LEU A 60 8.61 -11.70 7.35
C LEU A 60 7.59 -12.79 7.77
N PRO A 61 6.41 -12.85 7.14
CA PRO A 61 5.46 -13.93 7.38
C PRO A 61 5.97 -15.29 6.87
N PRO A 62 5.30 -16.40 7.24
CA PRO A 62 5.62 -17.73 6.71
C PRO A 62 5.65 -17.75 5.18
N GLY A 63 6.64 -18.46 4.61
CA GLY A 63 6.84 -18.58 3.16
C GLY A 63 7.57 -17.42 2.50
N PHE A 64 7.82 -16.32 3.21
CA PHE A 64 8.61 -15.19 2.70
C PHE A 64 10.09 -15.34 3.02
N ARG A 65 10.93 -14.90 2.10
CA ARG A 65 12.37 -14.68 2.30
C ARG A 65 12.79 -13.40 1.60
N LEU A 66 13.85 -12.75 2.09
CA LEU A 66 14.38 -11.55 1.42
C LEU A 66 14.90 -11.87 0.01
N ARG A 67 14.76 -10.89 -0.89
CA ARG A 67 15.30 -10.91 -2.25
C ARG A 67 16.44 -9.90 -2.36
N GLY A 68 17.67 -10.38 -2.52
CA GLY A 68 18.85 -9.52 -2.68
C GLY A 68 19.24 -8.81 -1.39
N GLU A 69 19.65 -7.55 -1.50
CA GLU A 69 20.09 -6.70 -0.39
C GLU A 69 18.95 -6.37 0.59
N PRO A 70 19.25 -6.16 1.89
CA PRO A 70 18.25 -5.84 2.91
C PRO A 70 17.79 -4.38 2.81
N GLU A 71 17.01 -4.09 1.77
CA GLU A 71 16.48 -2.76 1.51
C GLU A 71 15.07 -2.56 2.08
N VAL A 72 14.79 -1.32 2.50
CA VAL A 72 13.47 -0.84 2.86
C VAL A 72 13.13 0.31 1.94
N HIS A 73 11.97 0.24 1.30
CA HIS A 73 11.44 1.30 0.43
C HIS A 73 10.30 1.97 1.18
N VAL A 74 10.48 3.23 1.56
CA VAL A 74 9.46 4.01 2.26
C VAL A 74 8.91 5.04 1.31
N SER A 75 7.60 5.00 1.13
CA SER A 75 6.88 5.84 0.19
C SER A 75 5.86 6.72 0.88
N LEU A 76 5.79 7.98 0.48
CA LEU A 76 4.75 8.91 0.88
C LEU A 76 4.10 9.49 -0.37
N ALA A 77 2.80 9.27 -0.52
CA ALA A 77 2.04 9.65 -1.70
C ALA A 77 0.79 10.44 -1.34
N PHE A 78 0.26 11.19 -2.29
CA PHE A 78 -1.05 11.83 -2.20
C PHE A 78 -1.82 11.58 -3.49
N PHE A 79 -3.01 10.98 -3.35
CA PHE A 79 -3.92 10.75 -4.46
C PHE A 79 -5.04 11.77 -4.42
N ASN A 80 -5.42 12.29 -5.58
CA ASN A 80 -6.47 13.29 -5.72
C ASN A 80 -7.44 12.94 -6.86
N ASN A 81 -8.62 13.55 -6.81
CA ASN A 81 -9.72 13.35 -7.76
C ASN A 81 -10.23 11.90 -7.83
N LEU A 82 -10.48 11.29 -6.67
CA LEU A 82 -10.96 9.91 -6.60
C LEU A 82 -12.48 9.86 -6.75
N TYR A 83 -12.95 9.29 -7.86
CA TYR A 83 -14.37 9.15 -8.23
C TYR A 83 -15.21 8.53 -7.11
N TRP A 84 -14.72 7.47 -6.47
CA TRP A 84 -15.43 6.76 -5.41
C TRP A 84 -15.53 7.53 -4.08
N LEU A 85 -14.79 8.65 -3.96
CA LEU A 85 -14.88 9.62 -2.87
C LEU A 85 -15.45 10.97 -3.36
N ALA A 86 -16.15 10.97 -4.50
CA ALA A 86 -16.70 12.16 -5.15
C ALA A 86 -15.67 13.28 -5.33
N GLY A 87 -14.51 12.94 -5.91
CA GLY A 87 -13.45 13.87 -6.27
C GLY A 87 -12.46 14.22 -5.16
N ARG A 88 -12.65 13.69 -3.94
CA ARG A 88 -11.71 13.93 -2.82
C ARG A 88 -10.43 13.11 -2.97
N GLY A 89 -9.42 13.50 -2.20
CA GLY A 89 -8.12 12.84 -2.12
C GLY A 89 -7.73 12.42 -0.71
N TYR A 90 -6.65 11.66 -0.61
CA TYR A 90 -6.00 11.28 0.65
C TYR A 90 -4.55 10.89 0.44
N GLY A 91 -3.76 11.03 1.51
CA GLY A 91 -2.38 10.59 1.54
C GLY A 91 -2.21 9.12 1.92
N ILE A 92 -1.10 8.53 1.47
CA ILE A 92 -0.72 7.14 1.69
C ILE A 92 0.75 7.13 2.13
N LEU A 93 1.05 6.38 3.18
CA LEU A 93 2.42 6.06 3.60
C LEU A 93 2.57 4.54 3.53
N SER A 94 3.54 4.03 2.76
CA SER A 94 3.81 2.59 2.69
C SER A 94 5.28 2.27 2.97
N VAL A 95 5.50 1.06 3.46
CA VAL A 95 6.81 0.46 3.61
C VAL A 95 6.81 -0.84 2.82
N ASP A 96 7.78 -1.01 1.93
CA ASP A 96 7.89 -2.16 1.04
C ASP A 96 9.27 -2.80 1.14
N ILE A 97 9.30 -4.14 1.18
CA ILE A 97 10.50 -4.95 1.36
C ILE A 97 10.64 -5.91 0.17
N PRO A 98 11.78 -5.97 -0.53
CA PRO A 98 12.01 -6.91 -1.62
C PRO A 98 12.07 -8.36 -1.08
N VAL A 99 11.21 -9.22 -1.61
CA VAL A 99 11.04 -10.60 -1.12
C VAL A 99 10.84 -11.59 -2.26
N VAL A 100 11.01 -12.86 -1.94
CA VAL A 100 10.43 -13.98 -2.67
C VAL A 100 9.45 -14.69 -1.74
N TYR A 101 8.25 -14.98 -2.23
CA TYR A 101 7.26 -15.80 -1.54
C TYR A 101 7.15 -17.17 -2.19
N THR A 102 7.15 -18.23 -1.40
CA THR A 102 6.93 -19.60 -1.84
C THR A 102 5.60 -20.11 -1.31
N GLY A 103 4.61 -20.19 -2.20
CA GLY A 103 3.31 -20.80 -1.94
C GLY A 103 3.30 -22.29 -2.32
N LYS A 104 2.11 -22.89 -2.31
CA LYS A 104 1.93 -24.32 -2.63
C LYS A 104 2.27 -24.68 -4.07
N HIS A 105 1.87 -23.81 -5.00
CA HIS A 105 1.90 -24.10 -6.44
C HIS A 105 2.70 -23.05 -7.24
N GLU A 106 3.20 -22.01 -6.58
CA GLU A 106 3.89 -20.90 -7.24
C GLU A 106 4.96 -20.25 -6.34
N VAL A 107 5.97 -19.69 -7.00
CA VAL A 107 7.01 -18.86 -6.39
C VAL A 107 6.89 -17.47 -6.99
N ILE A 108 6.75 -16.48 -6.13
CA ILE A 108 6.50 -15.09 -6.52
C ILE A 108 7.68 -14.23 -6.09
N ASP A 109 8.28 -13.55 -7.07
CA ASP A 109 9.25 -12.49 -6.85
C ASP A 109 8.50 -11.15 -6.72
N GLY A 110 8.69 -10.45 -5.60
CA GLY A 110 7.82 -9.34 -5.27
C GLY A 110 8.28 -8.41 -4.16
N ALA A 111 7.33 -7.62 -3.68
CA ALA A 111 7.49 -6.63 -2.63
C ALA A 111 6.46 -6.90 -1.53
N PHE A 112 6.93 -7.23 -0.33
CA PHE A 112 6.07 -7.39 0.82
C PHE A 112 5.84 -6.04 1.48
N THR A 113 4.57 -5.66 1.63
CA THR A 113 4.17 -4.49 2.40
C THR A 113 3.79 -4.93 3.81
N PRO A 114 4.65 -4.80 4.84
CA PRO A 114 4.29 -5.13 6.22
C PRO A 114 3.23 -4.20 6.81
N VAL A 115 3.22 -2.93 6.39
CA VAL A 115 2.28 -1.92 6.88
C VAL A 115 2.13 -0.80 5.86
N LEU A 116 0.92 -0.23 5.81
CA LEU A 116 0.66 1.04 5.15
C LEU A 116 -0.34 1.87 5.95
N TRP A 117 -0.27 3.19 5.84
CA TRP A 117 -1.23 4.12 6.40
C TRP A 117 -1.98 4.85 5.28
N GLU A 118 -3.27 5.11 5.49
CA GLU A 118 -4.06 5.96 4.60
C GLU A 118 -4.84 7.02 5.37
N GLY A 119 -5.07 8.15 4.71
CA GLY A 119 -5.83 9.28 5.26
C GLY A 119 -7.33 9.08 5.39
N ARG A 120 -7.90 7.93 5.01
CA ARG A 120 -9.36 7.71 5.01
C ARG A 120 -9.73 6.31 5.50
N PRO A 121 -10.56 6.19 6.57
CA PRO A 121 -11.09 4.90 7.03
C PRO A 121 -11.80 4.11 5.92
N ASP A 122 -12.52 4.77 5.02
CA ASP A 122 -13.22 4.09 3.92
C ASP A 122 -12.26 3.36 2.97
N ALA A 123 -11.06 3.91 2.75
CA ALA A 123 -10.00 3.29 1.94
C ALA A 123 -9.31 2.13 2.68
N ILE A 124 -9.20 2.27 4.01
CA ILE A 124 -8.61 1.28 4.93
C ILE A 124 -9.47 0.03 4.96
N MET A 125 -10.77 0.17 5.25
CA MET A 125 -11.68 -0.96 5.46
C MET A 125 -11.76 -1.86 4.23
N THR A 126 -11.99 -1.27 3.06
CA THR A 126 -12.08 -2.02 1.80
C THR A 126 -10.75 -2.70 1.45
N GLY A 127 -9.61 -2.05 1.67
CA GLY A 127 -8.29 -2.64 1.38
C GLY A 127 -7.96 -3.81 2.31
N ARG A 128 -8.25 -3.70 3.61
CA ARG A 128 -8.02 -4.76 4.60
C ARG A 128 -8.94 -5.96 4.38
N GLU A 129 -10.24 -5.71 4.35
CA GLU A 129 -11.26 -6.76 4.36
C GLU A 129 -11.33 -7.53 3.05
N GLU A 130 -11.16 -6.84 1.92
CA GLU A 130 -11.27 -7.48 0.63
C GLU A 130 -9.91 -8.01 0.16
N LEU A 131 -8.86 -7.19 0.26
CA LEU A 131 -7.60 -7.44 -0.44
C LEU A 131 -6.45 -7.88 0.47
N GLY A 132 -6.57 -7.71 1.79
CA GLY A 132 -5.53 -8.08 2.74
C GLY A 132 -4.41 -7.06 2.93
N PHE A 133 -4.61 -5.81 2.47
CA PHE A 133 -3.61 -4.76 2.66
C PHE A 133 -3.51 -4.41 4.16
N PRO A 134 -2.31 -4.31 4.77
CA PRO A 134 -2.15 -4.07 6.21
C PRO A 134 -2.28 -2.58 6.54
N LYS A 135 -3.47 -2.05 6.28
CA LYS A 135 -3.76 -0.62 6.38
C LYS A 135 -4.01 -0.17 7.82
N LEU A 136 -3.50 1.00 8.16
CA LEU A 136 -3.74 1.75 9.39
C LEU A 136 -4.21 3.18 9.04
N PHE A 137 -4.76 3.89 10.00
CA PHE A 137 -5.17 5.29 9.82
C PHE A 137 -4.06 6.25 10.25
N ALA A 138 -3.86 7.31 9.48
CA ALA A 138 -3.07 8.48 9.85
C ALA A 138 -3.55 9.71 9.09
N ASP A 139 -3.42 10.89 9.69
CA ASP A 139 -3.56 12.16 8.99
C ASP A 139 -2.32 12.40 8.12
N ILE A 140 -2.53 12.37 6.81
CA ILE A 140 -1.49 12.55 5.78
C ILE A 140 -1.95 13.67 4.82
N PRO A 141 -1.49 14.91 5.02
CA PRO A 141 -1.86 16.04 4.17
C PRO A 141 -1.21 15.95 2.77
N ALA A 142 -1.57 16.88 1.89
CA ALA A 142 -0.94 17.01 0.57
C ALA A 142 0.57 17.25 0.71
N LEU A 143 1.34 16.71 -0.22
CA LEU A 143 2.79 16.84 -0.23
C LEU A 143 3.19 18.28 -0.58
N SER A 144 4.28 18.76 0.03
CA SER A 144 4.90 20.03 -0.35
C SER A 144 5.97 19.75 -1.40
N ILE A 145 5.75 20.18 -2.65
CA ILE A 145 6.67 19.98 -3.77
C ILE A 145 7.06 21.33 -4.36
N ASP A 146 8.36 21.61 -4.43
CA ASP A 146 8.97 22.77 -5.06
C ASP A 146 9.92 22.28 -6.15
N HIS A 147 9.38 22.14 -7.37
CA HIS A 147 10.16 21.69 -8.53
C HIS A 147 11.29 22.66 -8.89
N ALA A 148 11.11 23.96 -8.65
CA ALA A 148 12.11 24.98 -9.00
C ALA A 148 13.34 24.88 -8.11
N ARG A 149 13.16 24.54 -6.83
CA ARG A 149 14.25 24.30 -5.88
C ARG A 149 14.67 22.84 -5.78
N GLY A 150 14.02 21.94 -6.52
CA GLY A 150 14.27 20.51 -6.48
C GLY A 150 14.07 19.92 -5.08
N LYS A 151 12.99 20.30 -4.37
CA LYS A 151 12.68 19.83 -3.01
C LYS A 151 11.27 19.26 -2.94
N ALA A 152 11.09 18.23 -2.14
CA ALA A 152 9.78 17.70 -1.79
C ALA A 152 9.76 17.23 -0.33
N SER A 153 8.60 17.30 0.34
CA SER A 153 8.44 16.82 1.70
C SER A 153 6.99 16.49 2.05
N GLY A 154 6.81 15.71 3.11
CA GLY A 154 5.52 15.44 3.71
C GLY A 154 5.68 14.69 5.03
N SER A 155 4.56 14.49 5.72
CA SER A 155 4.54 13.90 7.05
C SER A 155 3.28 13.06 7.25
N ALA A 156 3.29 12.24 8.31
CA ALA A 156 2.11 11.54 8.80
C ALA A 156 1.98 11.71 10.32
N SER A 157 0.74 11.86 10.78
CA SER A 157 0.43 12.06 12.20
C SER A 157 -0.83 11.31 12.61
N TRP A 158 -1.03 11.12 13.91
CA TRP A 158 -2.31 10.68 14.46
C TRP A 158 -2.52 11.37 15.80
N PHE A 159 -3.70 11.97 16.00
CA PHE A 159 -4.00 12.80 17.18
C PHE A 159 -2.89 13.85 17.45
N ASP A 160 -2.55 14.61 16.41
CA ASP A 160 -1.54 15.68 16.44
C ASP A 160 -0.11 15.23 16.79
N PHE A 161 0.15 13.93 16.98
CA PHE A 161 1.51 13.42 17.13
C PHE A 161 2.11 13.11 15.75
N PRO A 162 3.11 13.89 15.27
CA PRO A 162 3.82 13.58 14.04
C PRO A 162 4.74 12.39 14.27
N PHE A 163 4.39 11.23 13.70
CA PHE A 163 5.17 10.01 13.87
C PHE A 163 6.12 9.75 12.71
N PHE A 164 5.96 10.48 11.61
CA PHE A 164 6.73 10.29 10.39
C PHE A 164 6.96 11.59 9.63
N ASP A 165 8.19 11.78 9.14
CA ASP A 165 8.54 12.79 8.13
C ASP A 165 9.37 12.16 7.00
N LEU A 166 9.18 12.68 5.79
CA LEU A 166 10.00 12.37 4.62
C LEU A 166 10.35 13.67 3.89
N SER A 167 11.62 13.84 3.52
CA SER A 167 12.07 14.94 2.66
C SER A 167 13.02 14.48 1.56
N LEU A 168 12.95 15.12 0.40
CA LEU A 168 13.83 14.92 -0.76
C LEU A 168 14.44 16.26 -1.16
N HIS A 169 15.67 16.24 -1.65
CA HIS A 169 16.35 17.40 -2.20
C HIS A 169 17.24 17.05 -3.40
N GLY A 170 17.62 18.07 -4.16
CA GLY A 170 18.39 17.91 -5.40
C GLY A 170 17.61 17.17 -6.50
N LEU A 171 16.28 17.24 -6.46
CA LEU A 171 15.41 16.60 -7.45
C LEU A 171 15.64 17.19 -8.84
N THR A 172 16.02 16.32 -9.77
CA THR A 172 16.18 16.64 -11.20
C THR A 172 15.28 15.75 -12.03
N GLU A 173 14.51 16.34 -12.95
CA GLU A 173 13.60 15.57 -13.82
C GLU A 173 14.41 14.68 -14.77
N VAL A 174 14.00 13.42 -14.88
CA VAL A 174 14.60 12.43 -15.76
C VAL A 174 13.54 11.85 -16.70
N LYS A 175 13.97 11.44 -17.89
CA LYS A 175 13.13 10.66 -18.80
C LYS A 175 13.37 9.19 -18.50
N ASP A 176 12.37 8.53 -17.93
CA ASP A 176 12.40 7.10 -17.59
C ASP A 176 11.10 6.44 -18.08
N ALA A 177 11.11 5.13 -18.23
CA ALA A 177 9.90 4.38 -18.54
C ALA A 177 8.90 4.48 -17.36
N PRO A 178 7.60 4.67 -17.62
CA PRO A 178 6.61 4.72 -16.56
C PRO A 178 6.61 3.43 -15.74
N LYS A 179 6.85 3.55 -14.44
CA LYS A 179 6.78 2.47 -13.46
C LYS A 179 6.32 3.00 -12.11
N LEU A 180 5.63 2.16 -11.35
CA LEU A 180 5.35 2.47 -9.95
C LEU A 180 6.67 2.52 -9.15
N PRO A 181 6.81 3.46 -8.20
CA PRO A 181 7.95 3.48 -7.28
C PRO A 181 8.03 2.22 -6.41
N GLY A 182 9.21 1.96 -5.84
CA GLY A 182 9.46 0.84 -4.93
C GLY A 182 10.39 -0.23 -5.51
N PRO A 183 10.52 -1.38 -4.82
CA PRO A 183 11.54 -2.38 -5.14
C PRO A 183 11.22 -3.22 -6.39
N GLY A 184 10.07 -3.02 -7.03
CA GLY A 184 9.62 -3.80 -8.18
C GLY A 184 9.22 -5.24 -7.84
N GLY A 185 8.69 -5.95 -8.84
CA GLY A 185 8.04 -7.25 -8.65
C GLY A 185 6.56 -7.11 -8.28
N ALA A 186 5.89 -8.23 -7.98
CA ALA A 186 4.48 -8.22 -7.60
C ALA A 186 4.26 -7.66 -6.20
N ALA A 187 3.17 -6.91 -5.98
CA ALA A 187 2.78 -6.51 -4.64
C ALA A 187 2.29 -7.73 -3.85
N LEU A 188 2.81 -7.93 -2.65
CA LEU A 188 2.49 -9.06 -1.77
C LEU A 188 2.00 -8.54 -0.41
N PHE A 189 0.86 -9.07 0.03
CA PHE A 189 0.28 -8.74 1.33
C PHE A 189 -0.03 -10.02 2.10
N TYR A 190 0.08 -9.98 3.42
CA TYR A 190 -0.31 -11.09 4.29
C TYR A 190 -1.65 -10.78 4.95
N LYS A 191 -2.74 -11.32 4.39
CA LYS A 191 -4.08 -11.12 4.91
C LYS A 191 -4.24 -11.94 6.17
N TYR A 192 -4.58 -11.30 7.29
CA TYR A 192 -4.87 -11.97 8.55
C TYR A 192 -6.14 -11.39 9.16
N MET A 193 -7.13 -12.23 9.46
CA MET A 193 -8.32 -11.85 10.23
C MET A 193 -8.47 -12.76 11.44
N PRO A 194 -8.51 -12.20 12.65
CA PRO A 194 -8.66 -12.99 13.87
C PRO A 194 -10.03 -13.65 13.92
N ARG A 195 -10.10 -14.85 14.50
CA ARG A 195 -11.36 -15.50 14.83
C ARG A 195 -11.99 -14.82 16.02
N THR A 196 -13.32 -14.70 16.00
CA THR A 196 -14.07 -14.23 17.18
C THR A 196 -14.06 -15.31 18.27
N GLY A 197 -13.53 -14.96 19.45
CA GLY A 197 -13.55 -15.85 20.61
C GLY A 197 -13.17 -15.11 21.91
N PRO A 198 -13.67 -15.55 23.07
CA PRO A 198 -13.32 -14.94 24.35
C PRO A 198 -11.80 -15.00 24.57
N PHE A 199 -11.21 -13.88 25.01
CA PHE A 199 -9.76 -13.77 25.25
C PHE A 199 -8.87 -14.11 24.05
N GLY A 200 -9.37 -13.96 22.81
CA GLY A 200 -8.60 -14.27 21.59
C GLY A 200 -8.47 -15.77 21.30
N GLN A 201 -9.31 -16.61 21.92
CA GLN A 201 -9.36 -18.04 21.62
C GLN A 201 -9.78 -18.27 20.16
N GLY A 202 -9.23 -19.31 19.53
CA GLY A 202 -9.60 -19.74 18.19
C GLY A 202 -8.70 -19.24 17.05
N GLY A 203 -7.72 -18.38 17.34
CA GLY A 203 -6.70 -17.98 16.37
C GLY A 203 -7.24 -17.07 15.27
N ARG A 204 -7.30 -17.57 14.03
CA ARG A 204 -7.63 -16.81 12.83
C ARG A 204 -8.74 -17.45 12.01
N ASP A 205 -9.61 -16.64 11.43
CA ASP A 205 -10.57 -17.10 10.43
C ASP A 205 -9.94 -17.17 9.04
N VAL A 206 -9.02 -16.27 8.72
CA VAL A 206 -8.19 -16.34 7.51
C VAL A 206 -6.74 -15.96 7.78
N ALA A 207 -5.82 -16.65 7.10
CA ALA A 207 -4.45 -16.23 6.93
C ALA A 207 -3.85 -16.76 5.63
N TYR A 208 -3.53 -15.88 4.69
CA TYR A 208 -2.94 -16.24 3.40
C TYR A 208 -2.32 -15.02 2.73
N VAL A 209 -1.47 -15.27 1.73
CA VAL A 209 -0.89 -14.21 0.92
C VAL A 209 -1.85 -13.78 -0.17
N THR A 210 -1.93 -12.48 -0.43
CA THR A 210 -2.57 -11.92 -1.62
C THR A 210 -1.55 -11.21 -2.50
N THR A 211 -1.81 -11.24 -3.80
CA THR A 211 -0.87 -10.72 -4.79
C THR A 211 -1.56 -10.06 -5.97
N SER A 212 -0.89 -9.08 -6.59
CA SER A 212 -1.27 -8.55 -7.91
C SER A 212 -0.73 -9.38 -9.08
N GLN A 213 0.12 -10.39 -8.81
CA GLN A 213 0.62 -11.28 -9.86
C GLN A 213 -0.53 -12.11 -10.42
N PRO A 214 -0.68 -12.20 -11.76
CA PRO A 214 -1.65 -13.09 -12.38
C PRO A 214 -1.42 -14.55 -12.02
N LEU A 215 -2.43 -15.39 -12.28
CA LEU A 215 -2.21 -16.83 -12.25
C LEU A 215 -1.18 -17.23 -13.32
N PRO A 216 -0.34 -18.25 -13.07
CA PRO A 216 0.55 -18.79 -14.08
C PRO A 216 -0.21 -19.13 -15.38
N GLY A 217 0.30 -18.61 -16.51
CA GLY A 217 -0.33 -18.81 -17.82
C GLY A 217 -1.47 -17.85 -18.18
N ALA A 218 -1.85 -16.92 -17.29
CA ALA A 218 -2.81 -15.88 -17.64
C ALA A 218 -2.27 -14.97 -18.77
N THR A 219 -3.14 -14.64 -19.72
CA THR A 219 -2.82 -13.78 -20.87
C THR A 219 -3.39 -12.37 -20.67
N GLY A 220 -2.65 -11.35 -21.08
CA GLY A 220 -3.07 -9.96 -21.05
C GLY A 220 -2.41 -9.13 -19.94
N ASP A 221 -2.42 -7.81 -20.12
CA ASP A 221 -1.89 -6.88 -19.12
C ASP A 221 -2.86 -6.71 -17.95
N THR A 222 -2.47 -7.27 -16.81
CA THR A 222 -3.19 -7.22 -15.53
C THR A 222 -2.62 -6.15 -14.59
N SER A 223 -1.76 -5.27 -15.10
CA SER A 223 -1.23 -4.18 -14.27
C SER A 223 -2.40 -3.34 -13.76
N PRO A 224 -2.48 -3.06 -12.44
CA PRO A 224 -3.57 -2.27 -11.90
C PRO A 224 -3.57 -0.85 -12.49
N ILE A 225 -2.39 -0.33 -12.85
CA ILE A 225 -2.22 0.97 -13.50
C ILE A 225 -1.70 0.75 -14.91
N LYS A 226 -2.46 1.24 -15.90
CA LYS A 226 -2.02 1.30 -17.29
C LYS A 226 -1.48 2.69 -17.59
N PHE A 227 -0.16 2.78 -17.78
CA PHE A 227 0.51 4.06 -18.04
C PHE A 227 0.44 4.52 -19.51
N GLN A 228 -0.21 3.76 -20.40
CA GLN A 228 -0.30 4.06 -21.84
C GLN A 228 -0.95 5.42 -22.14
N GLU A 229 -1.81 5.91 -21.24
CA GLU A 229 -2.48 7.22 -21.30
C GLU A 229 -2.10 8.13 -20.11
N ALA A 230 -1.06 7.76 -19.37
CA ALA A 230 -0.67 8.49 -18.17
C ALA A 230 0.30 9.63 -18.48
N ASN A 231 0.06 10.80 -17.88
CA ASN A 231 1.06 11.87 -17.84
C ASN A 231 2.09 11.55 -16.75
N PHE A 232 3.06 10.68 -17.06
CA PHE A 232 4.09 10.25 -16.11
C PHE A 232 5.31 11.18 -16.15
N ARG A 233 5.75 11.63 -14.97
CA ARG A 233 6.97 12.40 -14.78
C ARG A 233 7.73 11.85 -13.58
N LYS A 234 9.06 11.86 -13.68
CA LYS A 234 9.95 11.32 -12.66
C LYS A 234 11.11 12.28 -12.38
N TRP A 235 11.45 12.42 -11.11
CA TRP A 235 12.63 13.11 -10.64
C TRP A 235 13.47 12.17 -9.79
N VAL A 236 14.78 12.28 -9.94
CA VAL A 236 15.76 11.60 -9.08
C VAL A 236 16.44 12.65 -8.22
N GLY A 237 16.47 12.39 -6.91
CA GLY A 237 17.11 13.26 -5.92
C GLY A 237 18.58 12.89 -5.71
N THR A 238 19.35 13.85 -5.20
CA THR A 238 20.73 13.61 -4.73
C THR A 238 20.78 13.28 -3.23
N GLY A 239 19.67 13.49 -2.52
CA GLY A 239 19.55 13.17 -1.11
C GLY A 239 18.14 13.34 -0.57
N GLY A 240 17.97 12.94 0.68
CA GLY A 240 16.70 12.97 1.38
C GLY A 240 16.84 12.35 2.77
N GLU A 241 15.74 12.35 3.51
CA GLU A 241 15.67 11.82 4.86
C GLU A 241 14.30 11.17 5.10
N VAL A 242 14.32 10.01 5.76
CA VAL A 242 13.16 9.41 6.43
C VAL A 242 13.37 9.52 7.94
N ARG A 243 12.36 9.99 8.66
CA ARG A 243 12.39 10.09 10.12
C ARG A 243 11.16 9.46 10.73
N TRP A 244 11.36 8.43 11.54
CA TRP A 244 10.34 7.84 12.40
C TRP A 244 10.47 8.41 13.80
N HIS A 245 9.43 9.05 14.32
CA HIS A 245 9.41 9.52 15.70
C HIS A 245 8.83 8.42 16.57
N ARG A 246 9.67 7.83 17.43
CA ARG A 246 9.23 6.80 18.38
C ARG A 246 8.09 7.35 19.24
N ALA A 247 7.01 6.59 19.28
CA ALA A 247 5.84 6.92 20.06
C ALA A 247 5.82 6.14 21.38
N THR A 248 5.30 6.80 22.40
CA THR A 248 4.82 6.18 23.65
C THR A 248 3.40 5.65 23.47
N PHE A 249 2.91 4.91 24.47
CA PHE A 249 1.51 4.49 24.52
C PHE A 249 0.57 5.69 24.50
N GLU A 250 0.89 6.76 25.22
CA GLU A 250 0.07 7.98 25.32
C GLU A 250 -0.05 8.72 23.98
N GLN A 251 0.96 8.60 23.10
CA GLN A 251 0.99 9.26 21.80
C GLN A 251 0.28 8.45 20.72
N LEU A 252 0.52 7.13 20.65
CA LEU A 252 -0.05 6.25 19.61
C LEU A 252 -0.55 4.92 20.22
N PRO A 253 -1.60 4.91 21.04
CA PRO A 253 -1.96 3.77 21.89
C PRO A 253 -2.18 2.45 21.13
N THR A 254 -2.63 2.50 19.88
CA THR A 254 -2.91 1.31 19.07
C THR A 254 -1.82 0.99 18.04
N THR A 255 -0.85 1.88 17.83
CA THR A 255 0.14 1.77 16.73
C THR A 255 1.58 2.10 17.13
N PHE A 256 1.85 2.44 18.41
CA PHE A 256 3.20 2.77 18.90
C PHE A 256 4.20 1.64 18.66
N HIS A 257 3.77 0.38 18.80
CA HIS A 257 4.60 -0.80 18.55
C HIS A 257 4.98 -0.94 17.07
N VAL A 258 4.10 -0.53 16.15
CA VAL A 258 4.37 -0.55 14.70
C VAL A 258 5.38 0.54 14.34
N VAL A 259 5.13 1.78 14.80
CA VAL A 259 6.05 2.90 14.56
C VAL A 259 7.41 2.67 15.22
N GLY A 260 7.41 2.14 16.45
CA GLY A 260 8.63 1.75 17.16
C GLY A 260 9.41 0.69 16.40
N GLY A 261 8.74 -0.36 15.92
CA GLY A 261 9.37 -1.42 15.12
C GLY A 261 9.96 -0.92 13.80
N LEU A 262 9.34 0.05 13.14
CA LEU A 262 9.94 0.71 11.97
C LEU A 262 11.12 1.62 12.34
N ALA A 263 11.05 2.31 13.47
CA ALA A 263 12.17 3.10 14.01
C ALA A 263 13.34 2.23 14.52
N ASP A 264 13.12 0.93 14.73
CA ASP A 264 14.16 -0.07 15.04
C ASP A 264 14.87 -0.60 13.77
N LEU A 265 14.39 -0.27 12.57
CA LEU A 265 15.08 -0.55 11.32
C LEU A 265 16.17 0.51 11.09
N ASP A 266 17.40 0.19 11.51
CA ASP A 266 18.56 1.07 11.33
C ASP A 266 18.70 1.51 9.86
N ILE A 267 18.82 2.81 9.63
CA ILE A 267 19.16 3.37 8.32
C ILE A 267 20.70 3.35 8.22
N LEU A 268 21.24 2.34 7.54
CA LEU A 268 22.69 2.20 7.35
C LEU A 268 23.19 3.05 6.19
N GLU A 269 22.42 3.09 5.11
CA GLU A 269 22.78 3.80 3.87
C GLU A 269 21.51 4.08 3.07
N TYR A 270 21.33 5.33 2.61
CA TYR A 270 20.29 5.64 1.62
C TYR A 270 20.77 5.25 0.22
N VAL A 271 19.93 4.55 -0.53
CA VAL A 271 20.26 3.98 -1.86
C VAL A 271 19.35 4.46 -2.99
N GLY A 272 18.30 5.22 -2.68
CA GLY A 272 17.41 5.77 -3.71
C GLY A 272 16.55 6.92 -3.22
N PHE A 273 16.32 7.89 -4.11
CA PHE A 273 15.51 9.09 -3.88
C PHE A 273 14.71 9.38 -5.14
N GLU A 274 13.41 9.10 -5.12
CA GLU A 274 12.55 9.26 -6.29
C GLU A 274 11.31 10.10 -5.94
N LEU A 275 10.94 11.02 -6.83
CA LEU A 275 9.62 11.63 -6.88
C LEU A 275 8.99 11.26 -8.22
N THR A 276 7.75 10.78 -8.18
CA THR A 276 6.97 10.47 -9.36
C THR A 276 5.65 11.21 -9.30
N GLU A 277 5.24 11.78 -10.43
CA GLU A 277 3.91 12.33 -10.61
C GLU A 277 3.25 11.65 -11.80
N PHE A 278 2.00 11.23 -11.65
CA PHE A 278 1.26 10.67 -12.76
C PHE A 278 -0.23 10.93 -12.69
N SER A 279 -0.87 10.89 -13.85
CA SER A 279 -2.32 10.75 -13.98
C SER A 279 -2.66 9.38 -14.52
N ALA A 280 -3.77 8.79 -14.11
CA ALA A 280 -4.23 7.50 -14.64
C ALA A 280 -5.76 7.46 -14.69
N PRO A 281 -6.37 6.57 -15.49
CA PRO A 281 -7.79 6.28 -15.37
C PRO A 281 -8.14 5.98 -13.91
N GLY A 282 -9.18 6.60 -13.37
CA GLY A 282 -9.51 6.51 -11.95
C GLY A 282 -9.65 5.06 -11.49
N ILE A 283 -10.21 4.19 -12.34
CA ILE A 283 -10.37 2.75 -12.06
C ILE A 283 -9.06 2.03 -11.72
N ALA A 284 -7.89 2.60 -12.03
CA ALA A 284 -6.59 2.04 -11.70
C ALA A 284 -6.38 1.84 -10.18
N VAL A 285 -7.02 2.67 -9.35
CA VAL A 285 -6.95 2.55 -7.87
C VAL A 285 -7.84 1.43 -7.31
N SER A 286 -8.67 0.81 -8.16
CA SER A 286 -9.57 -0.27 -7.73
C SER A 286 -8.80 -1.51 -7.27
N ALA A 287 -7.62 -1.78 -7.83
CA ALA A 287 -6.84 -2.99 -7.54
C ALA A 287 -7.69 -4.28 -7.63
N ASN A 288 -8.60 -4.37 -8.61
CA ASN A 288 -9.45 -5.54 -8.84
C ASN A 288 -8.67 -6.81 -9.25
N VAL A 289 -7.36 -6.71 -9.46
CA VAL A 289 -6.46 -7.79 -9.89
C VAL A 289 -5.87 -8.59 -8.73
N ILE A 290 -6.09 -8.16 -7.48
CA ILE A 290 -5.57 -8.86 -6.31
C ILE A 290 -6.27 -10.21 -6.13
N ARG A 291 -5.48 -11.28 -6.00
CA ARG A 291 -5.96 -12.64 -5.78
C ARG A 291 -5.25 -13.29 -4.58
N PRO A 292 -5.84 -14.33 -3.96
CA PRO A 292 -5.13 -15.15 -2.99
C PRO A 292 -4.06 -16.02 -3.66
N VAL A 293 -3.09 -16.45 -2.85
CA VAL A 293 -2.11 -17.49 -3.17
C VAL A 293 -2.23 -18.58 -2.12
N ASP A 294 -2.33 -19.83 -2.57
CA ASP A 294 -2.41 -20.97 -1.66
C ASP A 294 -1.11 -21.08 -0.84
N PRO A 295 -1.18 -21.08 0.51
CA PRO A 295 -0.01 -21.22 1.34
C PRO A 295 0.63 -22.59 1.14
N ALA A 296 1.95 -22.68 1.26
CA ALA A 296 2.64 -23.97 1.29
C ALA A 296 2.03 -24.86 2.38
N ASP A 297 2.02 -26.18 2.15
CA ASP A 297 1.53 -27.13 3.14
C ASP A 297 2.31 -26.95 4.45
N GLU A 298 1.61 -26.84 5.57
CA GLU A 298 2.24 -26.72 6.89
C GLU A 298 3.05 -28.01 7.15
N SER A 299 4.38 -27.89 7.23
CA SER A 299 5.29 -28.98 7.59
C SER A 299 5.30 -29.25 9.09
#